data_AF-A0A356IFW2-F1
#
_entry.id   AF-A0A356IFW2-F1
#
_cell.length_a   1.000
_cell.length_b   1.000
_cell.length_c   1.000
_cell.angle_alpha   90.00
_cell.angle_beta   90.00
_cell.angle_gamma   90.00
#
_symmetry.space_group_name_H-M   'P 1'
#
loop_
_entity.id
_entity.type
_entity.pdbx_description
1 polymer ?
#
loop_
_entity_poly.entity_id
_entity_poly.type
_entity_poly.pdbx_seq_one_letter_code
_entity_poly.pdbx_strand_id
1 'polypeptide(L)'
;MSQESDQLIQRRTNLEEIGRLGRALYPHSFRYTDTIDCLVKTYQGESGETLEAAAKTTITTGRIVAMRSFGKANFIELFDGKAR
;
A
#
# COMPACT_ATOMS: atom_id res chain seq x y z
N MET A 1 -15.05 3.17 32.38
CA MET A 1 -15.04 2.76 30.97
C MET A 1 -14.13 3.73 30.25
N SER A 2 -12.99 3.29 29.72
CA SER A 2 -12.09 4.19 29.00
C SER A 2 -12.80 4.70 27.75
N GLN A 3 -12.90 6.02 27.60
CA GLN A 3 -13.30 6.64 26.33
C GLN A 3 -12.43 6.05 25.22
N GLU A 4 -13.08 5.42 24.24
CA GLU A 4 -12.39 4.86 23.09
C GLU A 4 -11.74 6.02 22.30
N SER A 5 -10.48 5.87 21.89
CA SER A 5 -9.80 6.91 21.12
C SER A 5 -10.53 7.16 19.80
N ASP A 6 -10.64 8.43 19.38
CA ASP A 6 -11.20 8.82 18.08
C ASP A 6 -10.59 8.02 16.91
N GLN A 7 -9.33 7.62 17.01
CA GLN A 7 -8.66 6.80 16.01
C GLN A 7 -9.27 5.39 15.89
N LEU A 8 -9.66 4.77 17.01
CA LEU A 8 -10.27 3.44 17.00
C LEU A 8 -11.70 3.50 16.45
N ILE A 9 -12.45 4.54 16.84
CA ILE A 9 -13.80 4.81 16.31
C ILE A 9 -13.71 4.96 14.78
N GLN A 10 -12.83 5.83 14.29
CA GLN A 10 -12.64 6.04 12.85
C GLN A 10 -12.26 4.76 12.10
N ARG A 11 -11.38 3.93 12.68
CA ARG A 11 -10.97 2.65 12.05
C ARG A 11 -12.12 1.64 11.98
N ARG A 12 -13.00 1.59 12.97
CA ARG A 12 -14.20 0.74 12.95
C ARG A 12 -15.20 1.22 11.90
N THR A 13 -15.48 2.52 11.85
CA THR A 13 -16.35 3.10 10.81
C THR A 13 -15.82 2.80 9.41
N ASN A 14 -14.51 2.94 9.17
CA ASN A 14 -13.92 2.61 7.87
C ASN A 14 -14.07 1.12 7.51
N LEU A 15 -13.95 0.21 8.49
CA LEU A 15 -14.13 -1.22 8.28
C LEU A 15 -15.58 -1.55 7.89
N GLU A 16 -16.56 -0.93 8.56
CA GLU A 16 -17.99 -1.08 8.24
C GLU A 16 -18.30 -0.60 6.81
N GLU A 17 -17.75 0.55 6.42
CA GLU A 17 -17.91 1.08 5.05
C GLU A 17 -17.30 0.17 3.98
N ILE A 18 -16.14 -0.44 4.24
CA ILE A 18 -15.55 -1.44 3.33
C ILE A 18 -16.52 -2.62 3.14
N GLY A 19 -17.16 -3.07 4.22
CA GLY A 19 -18.19 -4.12 4.16
C GLY A 19 -19.42 -3.69 3.36
N ARG A 20 -19.89 -2.45 3.55
CA ARG A 20 -21.02 -1.87 2.81
C ARG A 20 -20.77 -1.80 1.30
N LEU A 21 -19.51 -1.64 0.89
CA LEU A 21 -19.08 -1.70 -0.50
C LEU A 21 -19.01 -3.13 -1.08
N GLY A 22 -19.41 -4.16 -0.31
CA GLY A 22 -19.40 -5.56 -0.74
C GLY A 22 -18.00 -6.17 -0.85
N ARG A 23 -17.00 -5.57 -0.18
CA ARG A 23 -15.63 -6.10 -0.18
C ARG A 23 -15.42 -7.04 1.01
N ALA A 24 -14.61 -8.08 0.82
CA ALA A 24 -14.16 -8.90 1.94
C ALA A 24 -13.35 -8.05 2.92
N LEU A 25 -13.72 -8.04 4.20
CA LEU A 25 -13.05 -7.23 5.22
C LEU A 25 -11.59 -7.68 5.45
N TYR A 26 -11.37 -8.99 5.36
CA TYR A 26 -10.07 -9.63 5.55
C TYR A 26 -9.85 -10.66 4.44
N PRO A 27 -9.47 -10.22 3.23
CA PRO A 27 -9.14 -11.15 2.16
C PRO A 27 -7.90 -11.95 2.57
N HIS A 28 -7.94 -13.26 2.34
CA HIS A 28 -6.89 -14.18 2.79
C HIS A 28 -5.78 -14.38 1.74
N SER A 29 -6.00 -13.95 0.50
CA SER A 29 -5.04 -14.12 -0.59
C SER A 29 -5.02 -12.92 -1.52
N PHE A 30 -3.83 -12.53 -1.94
CA PHE A 30 -3.59 -11.57 -2.99
C PHE A 30 -2.40 -12.07 -3.82
N ARG A 31 -2.58 -12.19 -5.15
CA ARG A 31 -1.50 -12.61 -6.04
C ARG A 31 -0.64 -11.40 -6.37
N TYR A 32 0.66 -11.50 -6.09
CA TYR A 32 1.67 -10.50 -6.41
C TYR A 32 2.79 -11.14 -7.23
N THR A 33 3.50 -10.35 -8.02
CA THR A 33 4.62 -10.80 -8.86
C THR A 33 5.96 -10.53 -8.21
N ASP A 34 6.08 -9.42 -7.45
CA ASP A 34 7.34 -8.95 -6.92
C ASP A 34 7.20 -8.46 -5.47
N THR A 35 8.25 -8.64 -4.67
CA THR A 35 8.37 -8.02 -3.34
C THR A 35 9.04 -6.66 -3.45
N ILE A 36 8.78 -5.77 -2.48
CA ILE A 36 9.40 -4.44 -2.43
C ILE A 36 10.92 -4.57 -2.32
N ASP A 37 11.40 -5.48 -1.47
CA ASP A 37 12.83 -5.78 -1.34
C ASP A 37 13.50 -6.18 -2.68
N CYS A 38 12.83 -7.00 -3.48
CA CYS A 38 13.34 -7.39 -4.80
C CYS A 38 13.40 -6.19 -5.74
N LEU A 39 12.30 -5.43 -5.84
CA LEU A 39 12.21 -4.25 -6.69
C LEU A 39 13.29 -3.21 -6.34
N VAL A 40 13.44 -2.87 -5.07
CA VAL A 40 14.45 -1.90 -4.62
C VAL A 40 15.85 -2.40 -4.94
N LYS A 41 16.19 -3.65 -4.61
CA LYS A 41 17.53 -4.19 -4.90
C LYS A 41 17.86 -4.21 -6.38
N THR A 42 16.90 -4.57 -7.22
CA THR A 42 17.10 -4.65 -8.68
C THR A 42 17.20 -3.29 -9.33
N TYR A 43 16.40 -2.30 -8.91
CA TYR A 43 16.20 -1.06 -9.69
C TYR A 43 16.71 0.21 -9.01
N GLN A 44 17.17 0.18 -7.75
CA GLN A 44 17.62 1.40 -7.02
C GLN A 44 18.72 2.21 -7.72
N GLY A 45 19.53 1.58 -8.57
CA GLY A 45 20.63 2.22 -9.30
C GLY A 45 20.29 2.63 -10.73
N GLU A 46 19.09 2.30 -11.22
CA GLU A 46 18.66 2.61 -12.57
C GLU A 46 18.20 4.07 -12.66
N SER A 47 18.44 4.71 -13.81
CA SER A 47 17.91 6.05 -14.05
C SER A 47 16.42 6.02 -14.38
N GLY A 48 15.74 7.17 -14.22
CA GLY A 48 14.33 7.31 -14.58
C GLY A 48 14.09 6.97 -16.05
N GLU A 49 14.95 7.43 -16.95
CA GLU A 49 14.84 7.18 -18.39
C GLU A 49 14.94 5.69 -18.72
N THR A 50 15.83 4.94 -18.05
CA THR A 50 15.95 3.49 -18.24
C THR A 50 14.69 2.76 -17.76
N LEU A 51 14.14 3.16 -16.60
CA LEU A 51 12.92 2.57 -16.06
C LEU A 51 11.70 2.87 -16.91
N GLU A 52 11.60 4.10 -17.43
CA GLU A 52 10.54 4.52 -18.36
C GLU A 52 10.60 3.76 -19.68
N ALA A 53 11.80 3.60 -20.26
CA ALA A 53 11.99 2.84 -21.50
C ALA A 53 11.67 1.34 -21.32
N ALA A 54 12.00 0.76 -20.17
CA ALA A 54 11.69 -0.64 -19.88
C ALA A 54 10.20 -0.88 -19.60
N ALA A 55 9.46 0.14 -19.12
CA ALA A 55 8.02 0.13 -18.86
C ALA A 55 7.53 -1.14 -18.12
N LYS A 56 8.31 -1.63 -17.16
CA LYS A 56 8.01 -2.89 -16.47
C LYS A 56 6.77 -2.74 -15.58
N THR A 57 5.81 -3.64 -15.77
CA THR A 57 4.63 -3.75 -14.90
C THR A 57 4.93 -4.69 -13.75
N THR A 58 4.54 -4.30 -12.53
CA THR A 58 4.70 -5.11 -11.32
C THR A 58 3.40 -5.10 -10.49
N ILE A 59 3.19 -6.14 -9.71
CA ILE A 59 2.15 -6.23 -8.69
C ILE A 59 2.86 -6.55 -7.38
N THR A 60 2.69 -5.68 -6.37
CA THR A 60 3.31 -5.86 -5.05
C THR A 60 2.30 -5.67 -3.92
N THR A 61 2.74 -5.93 -2.70
CA THR A 61 1.94 -5.78 -1.48
C THR A 61 2.82 -5.33 -0.31
N GLY A 62 2.23 -4.65 0.67
CA GLY A 62 2.94 -4.15 1.82
C GLY A 62 2.04 -3.38 2.78
N ARG A 63 2.60 -2.99 3.92
CA ARG A 63 1.94 -2.12 4.90
C ARG A 63 2.07 -0.67 4.47
N ILE A 64 0.95 0.05 4.44
CA ILE A 64 0.97 1.51 4.33
C ILE A 64 1.59 2.09 5.61
N VAL A 65 2.74 2.75 5.48
CA VAL A 65 3.45 3.41 6.60
C VAL A 65 3.38 4.93 6.53
N ALA A 66 3.20 5.49 5.34
CA ALA A 66 2.94 6.91 5.14
C ALA A 66 2.01 7.12 3.93
N MET A 67 1.24 8.21 3.97
CA MET A 67 0.37 8.63 2.87
C MET A 67 0.40 10.15 2.79
N ARG A 68 0.60 10.67 1.57
CA ARG A 68 0.58 12.10 1.26
C ARG A 68 -0.43 12.35 0.13
N SER A 69 -1.41 13.19 0.40
CA SER A 69 -2.53 13.44 -0.50
C SER A 69 -2.47 14.85 -1.09
N PHE A 70 -2.61 14.95 -2.40
CA PHE A 70 -2.55 16.19 -3.18
C PHE A 70 -3.79 16.29 -4.10
N GLY A 71 -4.97 16.36 -3.49
CA GLY A 71 -6.26 16.43 -4.19
C GLY A 71 -6.52 15.17 -5.04
N LYS A 72 -6.18 15.23 -6.33
CA LYS A 72 -6.40 14.12 -7.28
C LYS A 72 -5.24 13.11 -7.33
N ALA A 73 -4.09 13.42 -6.74
CA ALA A 73 -2.92 12.55 -6.70
C ALA A 73 -2.58 12.15 -5.25
N ASN A 74 -2.12 10.93 -5.05
CA ASN A 74 -1.68 10.43 -3.75
C ASN A 74 -0.35 9.69 -3.90
N PHE A 75 0.51 9.85 -2.92
CA PHE A 75 1.75 9.09 -2.77
C PHE A 75 1.65 8.25 -1.50
N ILE A 76 1.92 6.95 -1.63
CA ILE A 76 1.85 5.99 -0.54
C ILE A 76 3.22 5.33 -0.39
N GLU A 77 3.71 5.23 0.83
CA GLU A 77 4.89 4.44 1.16
C GLU A 77 4.45 3.07 1.68
N LEU A 78 4.94 2.01 1.03
CA LEU A 78 4.65 0.63 1.37
C LEU A 78 5.88 0.00 2.00
N PHE A 79 5.68 -0.82 3.03
CA PHE A 79 6.75 -1.58 3.68
C PHE A 79 6.42 -3.07 3.70
N ASP A 80 7.32 -3.92 3.21
CA ASP A 80 7.12 -5.38 3.14
C ASP A 80 7.78 -6.15 4.29
N GLY A 81 8.35 -5.44 5.27
CA GLY A 81 9.13 -6.03 6.38
C GLY A 81 10.64 -5.97 6.18
N LYS A 82 11.11 -5.74 4.95
CA LYS A 82 12.54 -5.67 4.60
C LYS A 82 12.91 -4.33 3.97
N ALA A 83 12.09 -3.83 3.06
CA ALA A 83 12.32 -2.59 2.34
C ALA A 83 11.05 -1.74 2.29
N ARG A 84 11.26 -0.44 2.05
CA ARG A 84 10.23 0.56 1.79
C ARG A 84 10.43 1.16 0.40
#